data_AF-A0A0S6U251-F1
#
_entry.id   AF-A0A0S6U251-F1
#
_cell.length_a   1.000
_cell.length_b   1.000
_cell.length_c   1.000
_cell.angle_alpha   90.00
_cell.angle_beta   90.00
_cell.angle_gamma   90.00
#
_symmetry.space_group_name_H-M   'P 1'
#
loop_
_entity.id
_entity.type
_entity.pdbx_description
1 polymer ?
#
loop_
_entity_poly.entity_id
_entity_poly.type
_entity_poly.pdbx_seq_one_letter_code
_entity_poly.pdbx_strand_id
1 'polypeptide(L)'
;MLVPSKRGYVSKINELSRKYGDILLREMVASANMNNRGMVERADMTGFNWSKVPVVLVEMGFSSNSKEDRLLNTEEYKVKIVNGLTEGVKKAIN
;
A
#
# COMPACT_ATOMS: atom_id res chain seq x y z
N MET A 1 3.29 3.75 -1.16
CA MET A 1 1.88 3.45 -0.79
C MET A 1 1.01 4.63 -1.17
N LEU A 2 -0.16 4.41 -1.76
CA LEU A 2 -1.10 5.49 -2.09
C LEU A 2 -2.36 5.40 -1.21
N VAL A 3 -2.86 6.55 -0.79
CA VAL A 3 -4.09 6.67 0.02
C VAL A 3 -4.98 7.79 -0.50
N PRO A 4 -6.29 7.74 -0.25
CA PRO A 4 -7.19 8.84 -0.59
C PRO A 4 -6.78 10.14 0.12
N SER A 5 -6.86 11.28 -0.57
CA SER A 5 -6.80 12.61 0.05
C SER A 5 -8.08 12.95 0.82
N LYS A 6 -8.00 13.91 1.74
CA LYS A 6 -9.14 14.39 2.54
C LYS A 6 -10.03 15.37 1.74
N ARG A 7 -10.89 14.85 0.85
CA ARG A 7 -11.81 15.65 0.04
C ARG A 7 -13.19 14.99 -0.12
N GLY A 8 -14.26 15.80 -0.04
CA GLY A 8 -15.63 15.35 -0.30
C GLY A 8 -16.05 14.16 0.57
N TYR A 9 -16.77 13.19 -0.01
CA TYR A 9 -17.21 11.97 0.68
C TYR A 9 -16.05 11.14 1.24
N VAL A 10 -14.87 11.22 0.63
CA VAL A 10 -13.67 10.46 0.99
C VAL A 10 -13.04 10.94 2.29
N SER A 11 -13.35 12.17 2.72
CA SER A 11 -12.83 12.75 3.96
C SER A 11 -13.12 11.89 5.19
N LYS A 12 -14.24 11.14 5.18
CA LYS A 12 -14.65 10.24 6.27
C LYS A 12 -13.78 8.98 6.38
N ILE A 13 -13.17 8.56 5.28
CA ILE A 13 -12.35 7.33 5.21
C ILE A 13 -10.85 7.62 5.14
N ASN A 14 -10.44 8.88 4.88
CA ASN A 14 -9.03 9.27 4.69
C ASN A 14 -8.16 8.89 5.90
N GLU A 15 -8.52 9.29 7.12
CA GLU A 15 -7.67 9.04 8.31
C GLU A 15 -7.48 7.53 8.57
N LEU A 16 -8.55 6.75 8.46
CA LEU A 16 -8.49 5.30 8.64
C LEU A 16 -7.70 4.62 7.51
N SER A 17 -7.90 5.06 6.26
CA SER A 17 -7.12 4.60 5.11
C SER A 17 -5.63 4.90 5.26
N ARG A 18 -5.30 6.09 5.79
CA ARG A 18 -3.93 6.51 6.08
C ARG A 18 -3.31 5.64 7.17
N LYS A 19 -4.04 5.37 8.26
CA LYS A 19 -3.60 4.43 9.32
C LYS A 19 -3.32 3.04 8.74
N TYR A 20 -4.23 2.50 7.95
CA TYR A 20 -4.04 1.16 7.34
C TYR A 20 -2.87 1.15 6.36
N GLY A 21 -2.74 2.18 5.53
CA GLY A 21 -1.63 2.33 4.60
C GLY A 21 -0.27 2.39 5.30
N ASP A 22 -0.18 3.03 6.47
CA ASP A 22 1.05 3.14 7.25
C ASP A 22 1.48 1.77 7.79
N ILE A 23 0.53 1.04 8.39
CA ILE A 23 0.76 -0.31 8.90
C ILE A 23 1.19 -1.24 7.76
N LEU A 24 0.43 -1.27 6.66
CA LEU A 24 0.73 -2.11 5.48
C LEU A 24 2.10 -1.79 4.90
N LEU A 25 2.45 -0.51 4.77
CA LEU A 25 3.74 -0.08 4.23
C LEU A 25 4.90 -0.57 5.11
N ARG A 26 4.78 -0.41 6.42
CA ARG A 26 5.82 -0.82 7.36
C ARG A 26 6.06 -2.33 7.33
N GLU A 27 5.00 -3.13 7.37
CA GLU A 27 5.12 -4.59 7.37
C GLU A 27 5.64 -5.12 6.02
N MET A 28 5.18 -4.56 4.90
CA MET A 28 5.67 -4.93 3.57
C MET A 28 7.16 -4.59 3.40
N VAL A 29 7.58 -3.39 3.81
CA VAL A 29 8.99 -2.96 3.75
C VAL A 29 9.88 -3.89 4.58
N ALA A 30 9.48 -4.18 5.82
CA ALA A 30 10.24 -5.05 6.71
C ALA A 30 10.36 -6.47 6.16
N SER A 31 9.28 -7.02 5.58
CA SER A 31 9.27 -8.41 5.08
C SER A 31 10.06 -8.58 3.78
N ALA A 32 9.91 -7.66 2.83
CA ALA A 32 10.56 -7.75 1.53
C ALA A 32 11.98 -7.13 1.51
N ASN A 33 12.39 -6.45 2.58
CA ASN A 33 13.62 -5.65 2.63
C ASN A 33 13.73 -4.68 1.44
N MET A 34 12.62 -4.02 1.12
CA MET A 34 12.53 -3.06 0.01
C MET A 34 12.72 -1.62 0.47
N ASN A 35 13.00 -0.71 -0.45
CA ASN A 35 13.13 0.71 -0.12
C ASN A 35 11.77 1.30 0.32
N ASN A 36 11.74 1.95 1.48
CA ASN A 36 10.56 2.68 1.92
C ASN A 36 10.43 4.01 1.16
N ARG A 37 9.44 4.09 0.25
CA ARG A 37 9.13 5.31 -0.52
C ARG A 37 7.99 6.15 0.09
N GLY A 38 7.55 5.80 1.29
CA GLY A 38 6.53 6.55 2.01
C GLY A 38 5.13 6.40 1.42
N MET A 39 4.28 7.34 1.85
CA MET A 39 2.87 7.38 1.54
C MET A 39 2.52 8.68 0.81
N VAL A 40 1.68 8.57 -0.21
CA VAL A 40 1.25 9.71 -1.02
C VAL A 40 -0.27 9.77 -1.04
N GLU A 41 -0.82 10.92 -0.69
CA GLU A 41 -2.26 11.17 -0.82
C GLU A 41 -2.62 11.50 -2.26
N ARG A 42 -3.74 10.97 -2.76
CA ARG A 42 -4.21 11.17 -4.12
C ARG A 42 -5.68 11.57 -4.14
N ALA A 43 -6.02 12.52 -5.02
CA ALA A 43 -7.38 13.03 -5.25
C ALA A 43 -7.91 12.72 -6.66
N ASP A 44 -7.07 12.09 -7.48
CA ASP A 44 -7.23 11.90 -8.93
C ASP A 44 -7.50 10.43 -9.30
N MET A 45 -7.68 9.56 -8.32
CA MET A 45 -7.87 8.12 -8.53
C MET A 45 -9.33 7.73 -8.30
N THR A 46 -9.97 7.13 -9.30
CA THR A 46 -11.38 6.70 -9.21
C THR A 46 -11.61 5.71 -8.07
N GLY A 47 -10.69 4.76 -7.85
CA GLY A 47 -10.76 3.81 -6.74
C GLY A 47 -10.77 4.46 -5.35
N PHE A 48 -10.21 5.67 -5.22
CA PHE A 48 -10.26 6.46 -3.98
C PHE A 48 -11.49 7.36 -3.94
N ASN A 49 -11.79 8.04 -5.05
CA ASN A 49 -12.83 9.06 -5.11
C ASN A 49 -14.26 8.52 -4.90
N TRP A 50 -14.48 7.24 -5.20
CA TRP A 50 -15.80 6.60 -5.11
C TRP A 50 -15.91 5.56 -3.99
N SER A 51 -14.82 5.27 -3.27
CA SER A 51 -14.86 4.29 -2.18
C SER A 51 -15.74 4.75 -1.02
N LYS A 52 -16.48 3.82 -0.43
CA LYS A 52 -17.30 4.03 0.78
C LYS A 52 -16.70 3.37 2.03
N VAL A 53 -15.58 2.66 1.87
CA VAL A 53 -14.84 1.98 2.94
C VAL A 53 -13.36 2.39 2.89
N PRO A 54 -12.59 2.22 3.97
CA PRO A 54 -11.15 2.48 3.94
C PRO A 54 -10.48 1.76 2.77
N VAL A 55 -9.61 2.48 2.04
CA VAL A 55 -9.00 1.98 0.81
C VAL A 55 -7.56 2.44 0.71
N VAL A 56 -6.69 1.54 0.28
CA VAL A 56 -5.26 1.76 0.09
C VAL A 56 -4.86 1.13 -1.24
N LEU A 57 -3.95 1.75 -1.98
CA LEU A 57 -3.34 1.14 -3.15
C LEU A 57 -1.85 0.88 -2.88
N VAL A 58 -1.46 -0.39 -3.05
CA VAL A 58 -0.12 -0.88 -2.80
C VAL A 58 0.73 -0.76 -4.05
N GLU A 59 1.83 -0.03 -3.94
CA GLU A 59 2.87 0.06 -4.96
C GLU A 59 4.03 -0.83 -4.50
N MET A 60 4.18 -2.00 -5.13
CA MET A 60 5.07 -3.07 -4.68
C MET A 60 6.49 -3.01 -5.27
N GLY A 61 6.72 -2.14 -6.24
CA GLY A 61 8.01 -1.93 -6.89
C GLY A 61 7.84 -1.35 -8.30
N PHE A 62 8.94 -1.14 -9.01
CA PHE A 62 8.97 -0.52 -10.32
C PHE A 62 9.37 -1.51 -11.42
N SER A 63 8.45 -1.90 -12.29
CA SER A 63 8.76 -2.69 -13.50
C SER A 63 9.67 -1.92 -14.49
N SER A 64 9.71 -0.59 -14.41
CA SER A 64 10.63 0.23 -15.19
C SER A 64 12.07 0.22 -14.66
N ASN A 65 12.29 -0.31 -13.46
CA ASN A 65 13.63 -0.54 -12.91
C ASN A 65 14.02 -2.01 -13.13
N SER A 66 15.00 -2.27 -13.98
CA SER A 66 15.36 -3.64 -14.39
C SER A 66 15.77 -4.57 -13.25
N LYS A 67 16.27 -4.05 -12.11
CA LYS A 67 16.61 -4.84 -10.93
C LYS A 67 15.35 -5.20 -10.13
N GLU A 68 14.47 -4.23 -9.89
CA GLU A 68 13.21 -4.46 -9.19
C GLU A 68 12.27 -5.36 -10.02
N ASP A 69 12.20 -5.15 -11.34
CA ASP A 69 11.42 -5.98 -12.25
C ASP A 69 11.82 -7.46 -12.16
N ARG A 70 13.13 -7.77 -12.24
CA ARG A 70 13.62 -9.15 -12.07
C ARG A 70 13.24 -9.74 -10.72
N LEU A 71 13.34 -8.96 -9.64
CA LEU A 71 12.95 -9.40 -8.30
C LEU A 71 11.45 -9.68 -8.19
N LEU A 72 10.61 -8.77 -8.71
CA LEU A 72 9.14 -8.91 -8.71
C LEU A 72 8.66 -10.16 -9.47
N ASN A 73 9.47 -10.66 -10.40
CA ASN A 73 9.19 -11.89 -11.14
C ASN A 73 9.62 -13.18 -10.39
N THR A 74 10.30 -13.09 -9.25
CA THR A 74 10.68 -14.27 -8.45
C THR A 74 9.59 -14.68 -7.46
N GLU A 75 9.40 -15.99 -7.26
CA GLU A 75 8.42 -16.49 -6.29
C GLU A 75 8.81 -16.13 -4.85
N GLU A 76 10.09 -16.22 -4.52
CA GLU A 76 10.60 -15.95 -3.17
C GLU A 76 10.32 -14.49 -2.76
N TYR A 77 10.46 -13.55 -3.70
CA TYR A 77 10.19 -12.13 -3.41
C TYR A 77 8.68 -11.85 -3.32
N LYS A 78 7.87 -12.45 -4.20
CA LYS A 78 6.41 -12.33 -4.13
C LYS A 78 5.86 -12.88 -2.81
N VAL A 79 6.39 -14.01 -2.33
CA VAL A 79 6.02 -14.58 -1.02
C VAL A 79 6.35 -13.61 0.11
N LYS A 80 7.51 -12.94 0.10
CA LYS A 80 7.85 -11.91 1.10
C LYS A 80 6.86 -10.75 1.08
N ILE A 81 6.52 -10.22 -0.11
CA ILE A 81 5.52 -9.15 -0.24
C ILE A 81 4.18 -9.58 0.33
N VAL A 82 3.68 -10.76 -0.07
CA VAL A 82 2.39 -11.30 0.39
C VAL A 82 2.37 -11.53 1.90
N ASN A 83 3.44 -12.07 2.48
CA ASN A 83 3.55 -12.27 3.92
C ASN A 83 3.49 -10.93 4.67
N GLY A 84 4.27 -9.93 4.24
CA GLY A 84 4.25 -8.59 4.84
C GLY A 84 2.88 -7.93 4.74
N LEU A 85 2.21 -8.02 3.60
CA LEU A 85 0.86 -7.48 3.43
C LEU A 85 -0.17 -8.22 4.27
N THR A 86 -0.09 -9.54 4.37
CA THR A 86 -1.02 -10.35 5.17
C THR A 86 -0.93 -9.99 6.65
N GLU A 87 0.29 -9.89 7.20
CA GLU A 87 0.50 -9.43 8.57
C GLU A 87 0.07 -7.97 8.77
N GLY A 88 0.32 -7.12 7.78
CA GLY A 88 -0.16 -5.73 7.78
C GLY A 88 -1.68 -5.62 7.84
N VAL A 89 -2.43 -6.42 7.06
CA VAL A 89 -3.90 -6.44 7.11
C VAL A 89 -4.39 -6.91 8.48
N LYS A 90 -3.84 -7.99 9.03
CA LYS A 90 -4.19 -8.48 10.37
C LYS A 90 -4.02 -7.40 11.44
N LYS A 91 -2.89 -6.69 11.42
CA LYS A 91 -2.59 -5.59 12.37
C LYS A 91 -3.44 -4.35 12.13
N ALA A 92 -3.91 -4.12 10.92
CA ALA A 92 -4.72 -2.95 10.59
C ALA A 92 -6.16 -3.08 11.06
N ILE A 93 -6.74 -4.28 10.96
CA ILE A 93 -8.16 -4.53 11.25
C ILE A 93 -8.46 -4.99 12.69
N ASN A 94 -7.43 -5.40 13.43
CA ASN A 94 -7.50 -5.70 14.87
C ASN A 94 -7.24 -4.44 15.69
#